data_AF-A0A7X6NI11-F1
#
_entry.id   AF-A0A7X6NI11-F1
#
_cell.length_a   1.000
_cell.length_b   1.000
_cell.length_c   1.000
_cell.angle_alpha   90.00
_cell.angle_beta   90.00
_cell.angle_gamma   90.00
#
_symmetry.space_group_name_H-M   'P 1'
#
loop_
_entity.id
_entity.type
_entity.pdbx_description
1 polymer ?
#
loop_
_entity_poly.entity_id
_entity_poly.type
_entity_poly.pdbx_seq_one_letter_code
_entity_poly.pdbx_strand_id
1 'polypeptide(L)'
;GTFRPSDPITRAEFATIAAKFDDLDLGNSSKFSDIFRHWAEKYITSAENKGWINGYPDMTFKPEQDITRAEAMTLINNVLERAVPAENIHSDAMFWPDIDEDDWYFEAIMEATNSHDYVIEEDGDELWTGMKPNKVWP
;
A
#
# COMPACT_ATOMS: atom_id res chain seq x y z
N GLY A 1 16.76 -22.36 -5.36
CA GLY A 1 15.67 -21.49 -5.83
C GLY A 1 16.17 -20.61 -6.94
N THR A 2 15.27 -19.92 -7.64
CA THR A 2 15.58 -18.94 -8.70
C THR A 2 14.97 -17.60 -8.30
N PHE A 3 15.71 -16.50 -8.45
CA PHE A 3 15.26 -15.16 -8.02
C PHE A 3 14.18 -14.54 -8.93
N ARG A 4 14.11 -14.92 -10.21
CA ARG A 4 13.05 -14.51 -11.17
C ARG A 4 12.80 -12.99 -11.23
N PRO A 5 13.83 -12.17 -11.50
CA PRO A 5 13.73 -10.70 -11.43
C PRO A 5 12.81 -10.05 -12.46
N SER A 6 12.33 -10.80 -13.45
CA SER A 6 11.48 -10.29 -14.54
C SER A 6 10.06 -10.84 -14.47
N ASP A 7 9.78 -11.75 -13.55
CA ASP A 7 8.43 -12.27 -13.36
C ASP A 7 7.61 -11.20 -12.62
N PRO A 8 6.30 -11.09 -12.89
CA PRO A 8 5.40 -10.32 -12.05
C PRO A 8 5.48 -10.78 -10.59
N ILE A 9 5.23 -9.86 -9.68
CA ILE A 9 5.18 -10.16 -8.26
C ILE A 9 3.73 -10.41 -7.82
N THR A 10 3.52 -11.53 -7.13
CA THR A 10 2.22 -11.87 -6.56
C THR A 10 1.91 -11.02 -5.32
N ARG A 11 0.62 -10.89 -5.00
CA ARG A 11 0.17 -10.24 -3.77
C ARG A 11 0.77 -10.88 -2.51
N ALA A 12 0.90 -12.22 -2.47
CA ALA A 12 1.52 -12.93 -1.36
C ALA A 12 3.01 -12.60 -1.20
N GLU A 13 3.77 -12.54 -2.29
CA GLU A 13 5.18 -12.16 -2.26
C GLU A 13 5.34 -10.72 -1.77
N PHE A 14 4.53 -9.79 -2.26
CA PHE A 14 4.62 -8.40 -1.87
C PHE A 14 4.29 -8.17 -0.39
N ALA A 15 3.21 -8.78 0.12
CA ALA A 15 2.89 -8.76 1.56
C ALA A 15 4.00 -9.41 2.41
N THR A 16 4.62 -10.48 1.91
CA THR A 16 5.76 -11.12 2.60
C THR A 16 6.97 -10.20 2.66
N ILE A 17 7.28 -9.48 1.59
CA ILE A 17 8.39 -8.51 1.56
C ILE A 17 8.13 -7.42 2.59
N ALA A 18 6.92 -6.84 2.60
CA ALA A 18 6.53 -5.81 3.56
C ALA A 18 6.65 -6.31 5.02
N ALA A 19 6.08 -7.47 5.33
CA ALA A 19 6.15 -8.05 6.66
C ALA A 19 7.58 -8.35 7.12
N LYS A 20 8.46 -8.77 6.21
CA LYS A 20 9.88 -8.99 6.53
C LYS A 20 10.68 -7.70 6.65
N PHE A 21 10.34 -6.68 5.85
CA PHE A 21 11.02 -5.39 5.88
C PHE A 21 10.86 -4.73 7.26
N ASP A 22 9.68 -4.81 7.86
CA ASP A 22 9.37 -4.26 9.18
C ASP A 22 9.57 -5.27 10.33
N ASP A 23 10.16 -6.43 10.05
CA ASP A 23 10.43 -7.50 11.03
C ASP A 23 9.19 -7.91 11.87
N LEU A 24 8.05 -8.10 11.20
CA LEU A 24 6.80 -8.42 11.88
C LEU A 24 6.79 -9.82 12.50
N ASP A 25 6.26 -9.90 13.73
CA ASP A 25 5.86 -11.16 14.34
C ASP A 25 4.81 -11.88 13.48
N LEU A 26 4.93 -13.21 13.39
CA LEU A 26 4.03 -14.03 12.57
C LEU A 26 2.62 -14.12 13.18
N GLY A 27 1.64 -13.68 12.39
CA GLY A 27 0.22 -13.71 12.74
C GLY A 27 -0.36 -15.14 12.73
N ASN A 28 -1.45 -15.34 13.50
CA ASN A 28 -2.06 -16.65 13.71
C ASN A 28 -3.58 -16.72 13.45
N SER A 29 -4.24 -15.58 13.21
CA SER A 29 -5.68 -15.53 12.93
C SER A 29 -5.94 -14.47 11.88
N SER A 30 -6.52 -14.87 10.75
CA SER A 30 -6.84 -14.01 9.61
C SER A 30 -8.32 -14.09 9.27
N LYS A 31 -8.89 -13.00 8.73
CA LYS A 31 -10.25 -13.04 8.16
C LYS A 31 -10.29 -13.64 6.76
N PHE A 32 -9.15 -13.82 6.09
CA PHE A 32 -9.10 -14.27 4.71
C PHE A 32 -9.34 -15.77 4.58
N SER A 33 -10.30 -16.12 3.72
CA SER A 33 -10.76 -17.50 3.52
C SER A 33 -9.85 -18.34 2.61
N ASP A 34 -9.01 -17.69 1.81
CA ASP A 34 -8.25 -18.30 0.71
C ASP A 34 -6.74 -18.42 0.96
N ILE A 35 -6.29 -18.19 2.21
CA ILE A 35 -4.87 -18.27 2.57
C ILE A 35 -4.52 -19.48 3.45
N PHE A 36 -5.51 -20.30 3.83
CA PHE A 36 -5.27 -21.45 4.69
C PHE A 36 -4.31 -22.46 4.04
N ARG A 37 -3.23 -22.81 4.77
CA ARG A 37 -2.09 -23.63 4.33
C ARG A 37 -1.26 -23.03 3.21
N HIS A 38 -1.49 -21.76 2.86
CA HIS A 38 -0.66 -21.03 1.92
C HIS A 38 0.70 -20.72 2.57
N TRP A 39 1.80 -20.77 1.81
CA TRP A 39 3.15 -20.56 2.37
C TRP A 39 3.33 -19.18 3.00
N ALA A 40 2.60 -18.18 2.48
CA ALA A 40 2.61 -16.80 2.97
C ALA A 40 1.53 -16.51 4.02
N GLU A 41 0.73 -17.50 4.44
CA GLU A 41 -0.43 -17.31 5.34
C GLU A 41 -0.10 -16.42 6.54
N LYS A 42 0.99 -16.75 7.24
CA LYS A 42 1.39 -16.02 8.45
C LYS A 42 1.83 -14.59 8.18
N TYR A 43 2.52 -14.35 7.07
CA TYR A 43 2.97 -13.00 6.69
C TYR A 43 1.80 -12.12 6.24
N ILE A 44 0.88 -12.70 5.46
CA ILE A 44 -0.38 -12.04 5.07
C ILE A 44 -1.16 -11.70 6.34
N THR A 45 -1.30 -12.64 7.26
CA THR A 45 -1.99 -12.42 8.54
C THR A 45 -1.33 -11.30 9.37
N SER A 46 0.00 -11.21 9.40
CA SER A 46 0.70 -10.11 10.09
C SER A 46 0.40 -8.76 9.46
N ALA A 47 0.48 -8.66 8.13
CA ALA A 47 0.17 -7.43 7.40
C ALA A 47 -1.31 -7.02 7.58
N GLU A 48 -2.23 -8.00 7.61
CA GLU A 48 -3.65 -7.75 7.91
C GLU A 48 -3.83 -7.19 9.32
N ASN A 49 -3.21 -7.80 10.32
CA ASN A 49 -3.33 -7.38 11.71
C ASN A 49 -2.73 -5.98 11.96
N LYS A 50 -1.75 -5.57 11.15
CA LYS A 50 -1.21 -4.21 11.14
C LYS A 50 -2.11 -3.19 10.42
N GLY A 51 -3.19 -3.64 9.78
CA GLY A 51 -4.07 -2.79 8.98
C GLY A 51 -3.50 -2.45 7.61
N TRP A 52 -2.38 -3.05 7.21
CA TRP A 52 -1.71 -2.73 5.96
C TRP A 52 -2.40 -3.31 4.73
N ILE A 53 -3.12 -4.42 4.90
CA ILE A 53 -3.93 -5.05 3.86
C ILE A 53 -5.36 -5.29 4.35
N ASN A 54 -6.32 -5.01 3.46
CA ASN A 54 -7.74 -5.21 3.76
C ASN A 54 -8.37 -6.41 3.03
N GLY A 55 -7.76 -6.85 1.92
CA GLY A 55 -8.30 -7.86 1.02
C GLY A 55 -9.51 -7.36 0.23
N TYR A 56 -10.33 -8.30 -0.25
CA TYR A 56 -11.51 -8.02 -1.05
C TYR A 56 -12.81 -8.18 -0.23
N PRO A 57 -13.94 -7.59 -0.68
CA PRO A 57 -15.23 -7.68 0.02
C PRO A 57 -15.75 -9.12 0.23
N ASP A 58 -15.28 -10.08 -0.57
CA ASP A 58 -15.63 -11.50 -0.48
C ASP A 58 -14.79 -12.26 0.57
N MET A 59 -14.07 -11.56 1.43
CA MET A 59 -13.16 -12.12 2.43
C MET A 59 -12.02 -12.94 1.82
N THR A 60 -11.56 -12.58 0.62
CA THR A 60 -10.36 -13.16 0.01
C THR A 60 -9.19 -12.19 0.00
N PHE A 61 -7.97 -12.72 -0.04
CA PHE A 61 -6.75 -11.97 -0.28
C PHE A 61 -6.25 -12.12 -1.72
N LYS A 62 -6.55 -13.24 -2.39
CA LYS A 62 -6.05 -13.66 -3.71
C LYS A 62 -4.53 -13.74 -3.76
N PRO A 63 -3.90 -14.62 -2.95
CA PRO A 63 -2.45 -14.63 -2.74
C PRO A 63 -1.62 -14.83 -4.00
N GLU A 64 -2.14 -15.62 -4.96
CA GLU A 64 -1.44 -15.98 -6.20
C GLU A 64 -1.70 -14.99 -7.35
N GLN A 65 -2.56 -13.98 -7.15
CA GLN A 65 -2.81 -12.96 -8.17
C GLN A 65 -1.64 -11.96 -8.18
N ASP A 66 -1.24 -11.54 -9.38
CA ASP A 66 -0.29 -10.43 -9.54
C ASP A 66 -0.82 -9.17 -8.86
N ILE A 67 0.05 -8.45 -8.15
CA ILE A 67 -0.32 -7.19 -7.51
C ILE A 67 -0.42 -6.07 -8.55
N THR A 68 -1.46 -5.25 -8.45
CA THR A 68 -1.57 -4.05 -9.28
C THR A 68 -0.73 -2.90 -8.72
N ARG A 69 -0.46 -1.88 -9.54
CA ARG A 69 0.27 -0.68 -9.10
C ARG A 69 -0.46 0.05 -7.97
N ALA A 70 -1.79 0.16 -8.06
CA ALA A 70 -2.62 0.76 -7.01
C ALA A 70 -2.45 0.03 -5.67
N GLU A 71 -2.63 -1.30 -5.67
CA GLU A 71 -2.49 -2.12 -4.45
C GLU A 71 -1.08 -2.07 -3.87
N ALA A 72 -0.05 -2.03 -4.72
CA ALA A 72 1.33 -1.90 -4.27
C ALA A 72 1.58 -0.55 -3.58
N MET A 73 1.10 0.56 -4.16
CA MET A 73 1.27 1.90 -3.55
C MET A 73 0.49 2.04 -2.25
N THR A 74 -0.74 1.52 -2.19
CA THR A 74 -1.51 1.49 -0.95
C THR A 74 -0.77 0.73 0.15
N LEU A 75 -0.22 -0.45 -0.16
CA LEU A 75 0.53 -1.22 0.85
C LEU A 75 1.78 -0.47 1.31
N ILE A 76 2.54 0.14 0.40
CA ILE A 76 3.75 0.91 0.74
C ILE A 76 3.39 2.07 1.65
N ASN A 77 2.36 2.85 1.33
CA ASN A 77 1.94 3.98 2.15
C ASN A 77 1.51 3.52 3.53
N ASN A 78 0.76 2.42 3.64
CA ASN A 78 0.37 1.86 4.93
C ASN A 78 1.56 1.41 5.78
N VAL A 79 2.58 0.80 5.17
CA VAL A 79 3.83 0.43 5.86
C VAL A 79 4.58 1.65 6.37
N LEU A 80 4.55 2.74 5.60
CA LEU A 80 5.21 4.01 5.93
C LEU A 80 4.33 4.94 6.80
N GLU A 81 3.13 4.50 7.17
CA GLU A 81 2.13 5.29 7.90
C GLU A 81 1.84 6.64 7.22
N ARG A 82 1.78 6.63 5.88
CA ARG A 82 1.43 7.80 5.06
C ARG A 82 -0.04 7.74 4.71
N ALA A 83 -0.79 8.76 5.11
CA ALA A 83 -2.20 8.93 4.78
C ALA A 83 -2.48 10.42 4.54
N VAL A 84 -3.27 10.72 3.52
CA VAL A 84 -3.72 12.07 3.21
C VAL A 84 -5.15 11.97 2.67
N PRO A 85 -6.14 12.63 3.30
CA PRO A 85 -7.48 12.68 2.75
C PRO A 85 -7.48 13.60 1.52
N ALA A 86 -8.38 13.34 0.56
CA ALA A 86 -8.43 14.10 -0.69
C ALA A 86 -8.48 15.62 -0.50
N GLU A 87 -9.20 16.11 0.51
CA GLU A 87 -9.29 17.54 0.85
C GLU A 87 -7.97 18.17 1.32
N ASN A 88 -7.02 17.36 1.80
CA ASN A 88 -5.73 17.80 2.33
C ASN A 88 -4.62 17.78 1.26
N ILE A 89 -4.94 17.33 0.04
CA ILE A 89 -4.03 17.37 -1.10
C ILE A 89 -3.92 18.82 -1.61
N HIS A 90 -2.68 19.29 -1.75
CA HIS A 90 -2.42 20.65 -2.23
C HIS A 90 -2.93 20.86 -3.66
N SER A 91 -3.58 21.99 -3.95
CA SER A 91 -4.25 22.23 -5.25
C SER A 91 -3.31 22.25 -6.46
N ASP A 92 -2.03 22.55 -6.25
CA ASP A 92 -0.98 22.49 -7.30
C ASP A 92 -0.37 21.09 -7.50
N ALA A 93 -0.93 20.05 -6.87
CA ALA A 93 -0.50 18.68 -7.09
C ALA A 93 -0.64 18.25 -8.56
N MET A 94 0.18 17.29 -8.97
CA MET A 94 0.01 16.63 -10.25
C MET A 94 -1.09 15.57 -10.12
N PHE A 95 -2.14 15.72 -10.92
CA PHE A 95 -3.23 14.76 -11.06
C PHE A 95 -3.05 13.90 -12.31
N TRP A 96 -3.48 12.65 -12.22
CA TRP A 96 -3.36 11.68 -13.30
C TRP A 96 -4.67 11.61 -14.09
N PRO A 97 -4.63 11.67 -15.43
CA PRO A 97 -5.84 11.73 -16.26
C PRO A 97 -6.65 10.43 -16.29
N ASP A 98 -6.08 9.33 -15.80
CA ASP A 98 -6.65 7.98 -15.75
C ASP A 98 -7.05 7.54 -14.35
N ILE A 99 -7.15 8.47 -13.39
CA ILE A 99 -7.54 8.23 -12.01
C ILE A 99 -8.71 9.14 -11.68
N ASP A 100 -9.79 8.55 -11.15
CA ASP A 100 -10.93 9.28 -10.61
C ASP A 100 -10.73 9.55 -9.11
N GLU A 101 -11.23 10.67 -8.59
CA GLU A 101 -11.16 11.00 -7.16
C GLU A 101 -11.96 10.01 -6.31
N ASP A 102 -13.01 9.41 -6.89
CA ASP A 102 -13.83 8.38 -6.24
C ASP A 102 -13.17 6.99 -6.25
N ASP A 103 -12.03 6.80 -6.92
CA ASP A 103 -11.31 5.52 -6.90
C ASP A 103 -10.75 5.26 -5.50
N TRP A 104 -10.91 4.03 -5.00
CA TRP A 104 -10.45 3.62 -3.66
C TRP A 104 -8.94 3.82 -3.42
N TYR A 105 -8.15 3.98 -4.49
CA TYR A 105 -6.71 4.18 -4.46
C TYR A 105 -6.27 5.61 -4.77
N PHE A 106 -7.20 6.56 -5.00
CA PHE A 106 -6.89 7.92 -5.41
C PHE A 106 -5.85 8.56 -4.49
N GLU A 107 -6.16 8.64 -3.19
CA GLU A 107 -5.31 9.22 -2.15
C GLU A 107 -3.94 8.53 -2.11
N ALA A 108 -3.92 7.20 -2.16
CA ALA A 108 -2.67 6.43 -2.13
C ALA A 108 -1.76 6.72 -3.34
N ILE A 109 -2.33 6.92 -4.52
CA ILE A 109 -1.54 7.26 -5.71
C ILE A 109 -1.07 8.71 -5.65
N MET A 110 -1.93 9.64 -5.22
CA MET A 110 -1.53 11.04 -5.05
C MET A 110 -0.35 11.15 -4.10
N GLU A 111 -0.45 10.48 -2.95
CA GLU A 111 0.56 10.39 -1.91
C GLU A 111 1.88 9.80 -2.42
N ALA A 112 1.83 8.70 -3.16
CA ALA A 112 3.04 8.04 -3.65
C ALA A 112 3.74 8.77 -4.82
N THR A 113 3.04 9.65 -5.54
CA THR A 113 3.53 10.22 -6.81
C THR A 113 3.93 11.68 -6.74
N ASN A 114 3.49 12.42 -5.72
CA ASN A 114 3.78 13.82 -5.55
C ASN A 114 4.80 14.02 -4.43
N SER A 115 5.92 14.69 -4.73
CA SER A 115 6.82 15.14 -3.67
C SER A 115 6.28 16.44 -3.05
N HIS A 116 6.14 16.50 -1.74
CA HIS A 116 5.52 17.63 -1.06
C HIS A 116 6.13 17.90 0.34
N ASP A 117 5.82 19.06 0.90
CA ASP A 117 5.96 19.39 2.32
C ASP A 117 4.62 19.16 3.02
N TYR A 118 4.65 18.66 4.26
CA TYR A 118 3.44 18.35 5.01
C TYR A 118 3.59 18.64 6.50
N VAL A 119 2.46 18.74 7.18
CA VAL A 119 2.33 18.61 8.63
C VAL A 119 1.37 17.46 8.94
N ILE A 120 1.46 16.87 10.13
CA ILE A 120 0.51 15.87 10.61
C ILE A 120 -0.58 16.56 11.42
N GLU A 121 -1.84 16.32 11.07
CA GLU A 121 -3.01 16.83 11.79
C GLU A 121 -3.32 15.98 13.04
N GLU A 122 -4.33 16.38 13.83
CA GLU A 122 -4.62 15.72 15.12
C GLU A 122 -5.12 14.26 14.96
N ASP A 123 -5.70 13.93 13.82
CA ASP A 123 -6.17 12.59 13.45
C ASP A 123 -5.06 11.68 12.90
N GLY A 124 -3.88 12.23 12.64
CA GLY A 124 -2.73 11.51 12.11
C GLY A 124 -2.56 11.63 10.60
N ASP A 125 -3.48 12.31 9.91
CA ASP A 125 -3.40 12.51 8.47
C ASP A 125 -2.43 13.63 8.09
N GLU A 126 -1.83 13.52 6.92
CA GLU A 126 -1.00 14.56 6.34
C GLU A 126 -1.86 15.69 5.78
N LEU A 127 -1.43 16.94 6.00
CA LEU A 127 -1.88 18.12 5.26
C LEU A 127 -0.74 18.65 4.41
N TRP A 128 -0.91 18.68 3.10
CA TRP A 128 0.14 19.15 2.19
C TRP A 128 0.22 20.68 2.20
N THR A 129 1.36 21.19 2.65
CA THR A 129 1.61 22.64 2.85
C THR A 129 2.39 23.29 1.70
N GLY A 130 2.91 22.48 0.77
CA GLY A 130 3.59 22.97 -0.42
C GLY A 130 4.10 21.84 -1.31
N MET A 131 4.28 22.14 -2.60
CA MET A 131 4.80 21.18 -3.57
C MET A 131 6.31 21.27 -3.70
N LYS A 132 6.97 20.11 -3.76
CA LYS A 132 8.40 20.01 -4.08
C LYS A 132 8.58 19.70 -5.57
N PRO A 133 9.70 20.14 -6.18
CA PRO A 133 10.03 19.73 -7.53
C PRO A 133 10.18 18.20 -7.61
N ASN A 134 9.74 17.62 -8.72
CA ASN A 134 9.91 16.20 -8.98
C ASN A 134 11.38 15.80 -8.83
N LYS A 135 11.63 14.90 -7.89
CA LYS A 135 12.99 14.47 -7.56
C LYS A 135 13.38 13.31 -8.47
N VAL A 136 14.21 13.59 -9.46
CA VAL A 136 14.91 12.54 -10.20
C VAL A 136 16.11 12.15 -9.35
N TRP A 137 16.06 10.99 -8.71
CA TRP A 137 17.23 10.45 -8.02
C TRP A 137 18.30 10.09 -9.08
N PRO A 138 19.53 10.62 -8.96
CA PRO A 138 20.61 10.36 -9.92
C PRO A 138 21.11 8.91 -9.89
#